data_AF-A0A5T8J9F5-F1
#
_entry.id   AF-A0A5T8J9F5-F1
#
_cell.length_a   1.000
_cell.length_b   1.000
_cell.length_c   1.000
_cell.angle_alpha   90.00
_cell.angle_beta   90.00
_cell.angle_gamma   90.00
#
_symmetry.space_group_name_H-M   'P 1'
#
loop_
_entity.id
_entity.type
_entity.pdbx_description
1 polymer ?
#
loop_
_entity_poly.entity_id
_entity_poly.type
_entity_poly.pdbx_seq_one_letter_code
_entity_poly.pdbx_strand_id
1 'polypeptide(L)'
;AGFTPDDHRDLVSYLLDASQDYGARVVISNSDTKETRAIYAPFKLHRLNVHRSVSANGQRRGKAAEVIGVLDGRERYVSAPRRAGKTFSAAMEAAS
;
A
#
# COMPACT_ATOMS: atom_id res chain seq x y z
N ALA A 1 -22.76 -1.45 -14.51
CA ALA A 1 -21.44 -1.69 -15.13
C ALA A 1 -20.44 -1.96 -14.02
N GLY A 2 -19.45 -2.84 -14.25
CA GLY A 2 -18.39 -3.14 -13.28
C GLY A 2 -17.12 -2.33 -13.57
N PHE A 3 -16.15 -2.38 -12.65
CA PHE A 3 -14.83 -1.77 -12.82
C PHE A 3 -14.01 -2.55 -13.84
N THR A 4 -13.50 -1.87 -14.86
CA THR A 4 -12.85 -2.44 -16.04
C THR A 4 -11.34 -2.24 -16.02
N PRO A 5 -10.58 -2.95 -16.87
CA PRO A 5 -9.14 -2.70 -17.03
C PRO A 5 -8.79 -1.26 -17.45
N ASP A 6 -9.67 -0.57 -18.15
CA ASP A 6 -9.44 0.84 -18.53
C ASP A 6 -9.62 1.75 -17.32
N ASP A 7 -10.63 1.49 -16.47
CA ASP A 7 -10.78 2.20 -15.19
C ASP A 7 -9.55 1.99 -14.29
N HIS A 8 -8.91 0.81 -14.35
CA HIS A 8 -7.64 0.56 -13.67
C HIS A 8 -6.51 1.45 -14.19
N ARG A 9 -6.43 1.71 -15.50
CA ARG A 9 -5.40 2.57 -16.10
C ARG A 9 -5.65 4.03 -15.77
N ASP A 10 -6.90 4.48 -15.85
CA ASP A 10 -7.29 5.84 -15.49
C ASP A 10 -6.99 6.12 -14.02
N LEU A 11 -7.32 5.17 -13.13
CA LEU A 11 -6.97 5.26 -11.72
C LEU A 11 -5.45 5.41 -11.52
N VAL A 12 -4.62 4.63 -12.22
CA VAL A 12 -3.16 4.76 -12.14
C VAL A 12 -2.71 6.15 -12.57
N SER A 13 -3.25 6.69 -13.67
CA SER A 13 -2.92 8.04 -14.14
C SER A 13 -3.23 9.08 -13.05
N TYR A 14 -4.44 9.08 -12.51
CA TYR A 14 -4.84 10.04 -11.47
C TYR A 14 -3.99 9.94 -10.20
N LEU A 15 -3.56 8.74 -9.83
CA LEU A 15 -2.71 8.53 -8.66
C LEU A 15 -1.28 9.03 -8.88
N LEU A 16 -0.76 8.90 -10.11
CA LEU A 16 0.53 9.47 -10.48
C LEU A 16 0.48 11.00 -10.47
N ASP A 17 -0.54 11.59 -11.08
CA ASP A 17 -0.76 13.04 -11.11
C ASP A 17 -0.90 13.58 -9.68
N ALA A 18 -1.70 12.93 -8.83
CA ALA A 18 -1.86 13.35 -7.43
C ALA A 18 -0.54 13.29 -6.64
N SER A 19 0.29 12.28 -6.90
CA SER A 19 1.62 12.19 -6.28
C SER A 19 2.57 13.27 -6.80
N GLN A 20 2.49 13.62 -8.07
CA GLN A 20 3.37 14.61 -8.70
C GLN A 20 2.99 16.04 -8.30
N ASP A 21 1.70 16.36 -8.39
CA ASP A 21 1.17 17.72 -8.22
C ASP A 21 1.04 18.10 -6.74
N TYR A 22 0.69 17.14 -5.88
CA TYR A 22 0.40 17.39 -4.47
C TYR A 22 1.36 16.70 -3.50
N GLY A 23 2.33 15.94 -4.00
CA GLY A 23 3.23 15.15 -3.13
C GLY A 23 2.49 14.07 -2.33
N ALA A 24 1.32 13.62 -2.80
CA ALA A 24 0.50 12.64 -2.12
C ALA A 24 1.24 11.29 -1.99
N ARG A 25 1.15 10.67 -0.82
CA ARG A 25 1.63 9.30 -0.63
C ARG A 25 0.56 8.33 -1.10
N VAL A 26 0.91 7.48 -2.07
CA VAL A 26 -0.05 6.56 -2.68
C VAL A 26 0.32 5.11 -2.39
N VAL A 27 -0.69 4.35 -1.95
CA VAL A 27 -0.67 2.90 -1.85
C VAL A 27 -1.90 2.35 -2.57
N ILE A 28 -1.71 1.31 -3.38
CA ILE A 28 -2.78 0.61 -4.11
C ILE A 28 -2.76 -0.88 -3.76
N SER A 29 -3.92 -1.50 -3.60
CA SER A 29 -4.03 -2.93 -3.28
C SER A 29 -5.00 -3.63 -4.22
N ASN A 30 -4.63 -4.80 -4.74
CA ASN A 30 -5.53 -5.63 -5.54
C ASN A 30 -5.05 -7.09 -5.56
N SER A 31 -5.82 -7.97 -6.20
CA SER A 31 -5.38 -9.35 -6.48
C SER A 31 -4.21 -9.40 -7.45
N ASP A 32 -3.35 -10.39 -7.24
CA ASP A 32 -2.10 -10.57 -7.96
C ASP A 32 -2.32 -11.35 -9.27
N THR A 33 -2.72 -10.64 -10.33
CA THR A 33 -2.90 -11.18 -11.67
C THR A 33 -1.82 -10.64 -12.62
N LYS A 34 -1.67 -11.25 -13.80
CA LYS A 34 -0.76 -10.72 -14.83
C LYS A 34 -1.19 -9.32 -15.28
N GLU A 35 -2.49 -9.08 -15.35
CA GLU A 35 -3.06 -7.79 -15.76
C GLU A 35 -2.80 -6.69 -14.72
N THR A 36 -3.06 -6.95 -13.44
CA THR A 36 -2.83 -5.94 -12.38
C THR A 36 -1.35 -5.64 -12.22
N ARG A 37 -0.45 -6.62 -12.39
CA ARG A 37 1.00 -6.36 -12.42
C ARG A 37 1.43 -5.47 -13.58
N ALA A 38 0.82 -5.63 -14.75
CA ALA A 38 1.16 -4.83 -15.92
C ALA A 38 0.65 -3.38 -15.75
N ILE A 39 -0.58 -3.20 -15.28
CA ILE A 39 -1.17 -1.87 -15.07
C ILE A 39 -0.46 -1.16 -13.92
N TYR A 40 -0.15 -1.85 -12.82
CA TYR A 40 0.48 -1.25 -11.63
C TYR A 40 2.01 -1.24 -11.69
N ALA A 41 2.63 -1.45 -12.85
CA ALA A 41 4.08 -1.41 -13.03
C ALA A 41 4.78 -0.12 -12.51
N PRO A 42 4.14 1.07 -12.50
CA PRO A 42 4.74 2.27 -11.90
C PRO A 42 4.95 2.18 -10.37
N PHE A 43 4.26 1.25 -9.70
CA PHE A 43 4.36 1.05 -8.26
C PHE A 43 5.39 -0.02 -7.94
N LYS A 44 6.03 0.11 -6.78
CA LYS A 44 6.78 -0.99 -6.17
C LYS A 44 5.80 -2.01 -5.61
N LEU A 45 5.69 -3.16 -6.29
CA LEU A 45 4.73 -4.20 -5.94
C LEU A 45 5.27 -5.16 -4.87
N HIS A 46 4.57 -5.25 -3.76
CA HIS A 46 4.77 -6.20 -2.68
C HIS A 46 3.73 -7.31 -2.78
N ARG A 47 4.18 -8.56 -2.97
CA ARG A 47 3.30 -9.71 -3.15
C ARG A 47 3.00 -10.38 -1.81
N LEU A 48 1.74 -10.73 -1.60
CA LEU A 48 1.25 -11.35 -0.38
C LEU A 48 0.46 -12.60 -0.73
N ASN A 49 0.72 -13.69 -0.01
CA ASN A 49 -0.13 -14.88 -0.06
C ASN A 49 -1.02 -14.85 1.17
N VAL A 50 -2.27 -14.42 1.00
CA VAL A 50 -3.21 -14.29 2.12
C VAL A 50 -4.11 -15.52 2.22
N HIS A 51 -4.30 -15.98 3.44
CA HIS A 51 -5.38 -16.91 3.77
C HIS A 51 -6.63 -16.06 3.98
N ARG A 52 -7.58 -16.12 3.04
CA ARG A 52 -8.83 -15.35 3.15
C ARG A 52 -9.62 -15.91 4.34
N SER A 53 -9.76 -15.14 5.41
CA SER A 53 -10.65 -15.46 6.54
C SER A 53 -12.11 -15.09 6.27
N VAL A 54 -12.46 -14.72 5.03
CA VAL A 54 -13.77 -14.17 4.69
C VAL A 54 -14.67 -15.21 4.00
N SER A 55 -15.68 -15.62 4.77
CA SER A 55 -17.05 -16.06 4.41
C SER A 55 -17.44 -17.55 4.53
N ALA A 56 -18.63 -17.71 5.12
CA ALA A 56 -19.61 -18.79 5.32
C ALA A 56 -19.58 -20.12 4.52
N ASN A 57 -18.49 -20.51 3.85
CA ASN A 57 -18.40 -21.83 3.25
C ASN A 57 -16.97 -22.38 3.34
N GLY A 58 -16.75 -23.26 4.32
CA GLY A 58 -15.45 -23.80 4.70
C GLY A 58 -14.70 -24.62 3.64
N GLN A 59 -15.28 -24.79 2.45
CA GLN A 59 -14.77 -25.61 1.35
C GLN A 59 -13.85 -24.85 0.37
N ARG A 60 -13.79 -23.51 0.39
CA ARG A 60 -12.90 -22.71 -0.49
C ARG A 60 -11.77 -21.97 0.25
N ARG A 61 -11.06 -22.66 1.15
CA ARG A 61 -9.79 -22.15 1.72
C ARG A 61 -8.66 -22.24 0.68
N GLY A 62 -8.76 -21.47 -0.40
CA GLY A 62 -7.66 -21.25 -1.34
C GLY A 62 -6.75 -20.11 -0.85
N LYS A 63 -5.44 -20.27 -1.00
CA LYS A 63 -4.50 -19.13 -0.88
C LYS A 63 -4.83 -18.14 -1.99
N ALA A 64 -5.10 -16.89 -1.64
CA ALA A 64 -5.25 -15.81 -2.62
C ALA A 64 -3.92 -15.08 -2.76
N ALA A 65 -3.46 -14.89 -3.99
CA ALA A 65 -2.31 -14.06 -4.27
C ALA A 65 -2.80 -12.60 -4.40
N GLU A 66 -2.21 -11.71 -3.62
CA GLU A 66 -2.55 -10.29 -3.56
C GLU A 66 -1.27 -9.44 -3.78
N VAL A 67 -1.43 -8.20 -4.24
CA VAL A 67 -0.37 -7.20 -4.40
C VAL A 67 -0.70 -5.92 -3.66
N ILE A 68 0.31 -5.33 -3.06
CA ILE A 68 0.31 -3.95 -2.55
C ILE A 68 1.34 -3.16 -3.33
N GLY A 69 0.91 -2.19 -4.13
CA GLY A 69 1.77 -1.24 -4.83
C GLY A 69 2.01 0.01 -3.99
N VAL A 70 3.26 0.39 -3.81
CA VAL A 70 3.66 1.66 -3.18
C VAL A 70 4.33 2.53 -4.23
N LEU A 71 3.87 3.77 -4.38
CA LEU A 71 4.53 4.71 -5.28
C LEU A 71 5.74 5.32 -4.55
N ASP A 72 6.95 4.88 -4.93
CA ASP A 72 8.22 5.32 -4.33
C ASP A 72 8.58 6.73 -4.84
N GLY A 73 7.84 7.72 -4.34
CA GLY A 73 7.95 9.13 -4.73
C GLY A 73 8.90 9.96 -3.86
N ARG A 74 10.16 9.50 -3.69
CA ARG A 74 11.38 10.24 -3.26
C ARG A 74 12.11 9.66 -2.05
N GLU A 75 13.41 9.97 -2.02
CA GLU A 75 14.31 10.02 -0.87
C GLU A 75 13.55 10.12 0.45
N ARG A 76 13.78 9.11 1.30
CA ARG A 76 13.29 8.92 2.67
C ARG A 76 12.44 10.09 3.16
N TYR A 77 11.12 9.91 3.14
CA TYR A 77 10.26 10.62 4.08
C TYR A 77 10.77 10.31 5.49
N VAL A 78 11.68 11.14 6.00
CA VAL A 78 12.05 11.16 7.40
C VAL A 78 10.76 11.55 8.09
N SER A 79 10.11 10.57 8.73
CA SER A 79 9.03 10.85 9.66
C SER A 79 9.48 12.05 10.49
N ALA A 80 8.66 13.11 10.56
CA ALA A 80 8.90 14.23 11.47
C ALA A 80 9.45 13.66 12.81
N PRO A 81 10.51 14.25 13.40
CA PRO A 81 11.19 13.66 14.54
C PRO A 81 10.14 13.20 15.53
N ARG A 82 10.16 11.90 15.86
CA ARG A 82 9.16 11.31 16.75
C ARG A 82 9.11 12.18 17.99
N ARG A 83 7.99 12.86 18.26
CA ARG A 83 7.78 13.47 19.57
C ARG A 83 8.01 12.34 20.57
N ALA A 84 8.96 12.53 21.48
CA ALA A 84 9.27 11.54 22.48
C ALA A 84 7.95 11.12 23.14
N GLY A 85 7.60 9.83 23.05
CA GLY A 85 6.48 9.30 23.81
C GLY A 85 6.78 9.51 25.30
N LYS A 86 5.75 9.65 26.13
CA LYS A 86 5.88 9.84 27.60
C LYS A 86 6.89 8.88 28.25
N THR A 87 6.93 7.64 27.77
CA THR A 87 7.88 6.60 28.21
C THR A 87 9.33 6.88 27.87
N PHE A 88 9.62 7.53 26.73
CA PHE A 88 10.98 7.90 26.35
C PHE A 88 11.47 9.15 27.09
N SER A 89 10.56 10.08 27.42
CA SER A 89 10.88 11.26 28.25
C SER A 89 11.21 10.88 29.69
N ALA A 90 10.42 9.98 30.29
CA ALA A 90 10.65 9.52 31.67
C ALA A 90 11.97 8.74 31.83
N ALA A 91 12.37 7.98 30.80
CA ALA A 91 13.63 7.24 30.81
C ALA A 91 14.87 8.16 30.73
N MET A 92 14.74 9.35 30.13
CA MET A 92 15.85 10.32 30.03
C MET A 92 15.98 11.17 31.31
N GLU A 93 14.85 11.45 31.98
CA GLU A 93 14.80 12.18 33.25
C GLU A 93 15.35 11.34 34.41
N ALA A 94 15.12 10.01 34.40
CA ALA A 94 15.71 9.10 35.37
C ALA A 94 17.22 8.85 35.19
N ALA A 95 17.80 9.37 34.11
CA ALA A 95 19.22 9.21 33.76
C ALA A 95 20.05 10.50 33.94
N SER A 96 19.45 11.59 34.47
CA SER A 96 20.15 12.78 35.01
C SER A 96 20.16 12.75 36.53
#